data_AF-A0A1I3CHW5-F1
#
_entry.id   AF-A0A1I3CHW5-F1
#
_cell.length_a   1.000
_cell.length_b   1.000
_cell.length_c   1.000
_cell.angle_alpha   90.00
_cell.angle_beta   90.00
_cell.angle_gamma   90.00
#
_symmetry.space_group_name_H-M   'P 1'
#
loop_
_entity.id
_entity.type
_entity.pdbx_description
1 polymer ?
#
loop_
_entity_poly.entity_id
_entity_poly.type
_entity_poly.pdbx_seq_one_letter_code
_entity_poly.pdbx_strand_id
1 'polypeptide(L)' 'MINPNCRVCEGQGWVCEKHPQKAWTRTGCQCAPVARCECQVALAKTTRLVATEA' A
#
# COMPACT_ATOMS: atom_id res chain seq x y z
N MET A 1 -1.59 -8.11 -0.26
CA MET A 1 -2.89 -8.03 -0.95
C MET A 1 -3.47 -6.65 -0.62
N ILE A 2 -4.03 -5.92 -1.60
CA ILE A 2 -4.60 -4.57 -1.36
C ILE A 2 -6.08 -4.73 -1.02
N ASN A 3 -6.56 -4.06 0.03
CA ASN A 3 -8.00 -4.03 0.31
C ASN A 3 -8.72 -3.13 -0.74
N PRO A 4 -9.57 -3.70 -1.63
CA PRO A 4 -10.27 -2.92 -2.66
C PRO A 4 -11.28 -1.93 -2.08
N ASN A 5 -11.74 -2.15 -0.84
CA ASN A 5 -12.70 -1.29 -0.15
C ASN A 5 -12.04 -0.30 0.82
N CYS A 6 -10.72 -0.13 0.74
CA CYS A 6 -10.05 0.82 1.61
C CYS A 6 -10.45 2.26 1.25
N ARG A 7 -11.06 2.97 2.20
CA ARG A 7 -11.51 4.36 2.03
C ARG A 7 -10.38 5.39 1.93
N VAL A 8 -9.15 4.99 2.25
CA VAL A 8 -7.97 5.87 2.19
C VAL A 8 -7.35 5.84 0.82
N CYS A 9 -7.09 4.62 0.30
CA CYS A 9 -6.46 4.39 -0.99
C CYS A 9 -7.48 4.22 -2.13
N GLU A 10 -8.78 4.19 -1.82
CA GLU A 10 -9.88 3.88 -2.76
C GLU A 10 -9.65 2.61 -3.57
N GLY A 11 -9.01 1.61 -2.96
CA GLY A 11 -8.64 0.36 -3.62
C GLY A 11 -7.40 0.43 -4.52
N GLN A 12 -6.80 1.60 -4.73
CA GLN A 12 -5.60 1.78 -5.57
C GLN A 12 -4.32 1.24 -4.91
N GLY A 13 -4.28 1.22 -3.57
CA GLY A 13 -3.08 0.86 -2.80
C GLY A 13 -2.08 2.00 -2.58
N TRP A 14 -2.38 3.20 -3.07
CA TRP A 14 -1.45 4.33 -3.08
C TRP A 14 -2.05 5.59 -2.45
N VAL A 15 -1.24 6.31 -1.67
CA VAL A 15 -1.59 7.54 -0.97
C VAL A 15 -0.52 8.61 -1.19
N CYS A 16 -0.83 9.85 -0.87
CA CYS A 16 0.16 10.91 -0.89
C CYS A 16 1.15 10.76 0.28
N GLU A 17 2.45 10.89 0.01
CA GLU A 17 3.48 10.80 1.05
C GLU A 17 3.30 11.87 2.14
N LYS A 18 2.94 13.10 1.76
CA LYS A 18 2.64 14.19 2.72
C LYS A 18 1.30 14.01 3.42
N HIS A 19 0.33 13.39 2.74
CA HIS A 19 -1.04 13.25 3.22
C HIS A 19 -1.46 11.78 3.12
N PRO A 20 -1.05 10.92 4.08
CA PRO A 20 -1.30 9.48 4.04
C PRO A 20 -2.79 9.12 4.12
N GLN A 21 -3.65 10.06 4.51
CA GLN A 21 -5.10 9.91 4.53
C GLN A 21 -5.78 10.26 3.20
N LYS A 22 -5.03 10.71 2.19
CA LYS A 22 -5.56 11.04 0.87
C LYS A 22 -5.01 10.09 -0.16
N ALA A 23 -5.90 9.48 -0.93
CA ALA A 23 -5.55 8.67 -2.09
C ALA A 23 -4.67 9.48 -3.05
N TRP A 24 -3.67 8.82 -3.64
CA TRP A 24 -2.87 9.43 -4.70
C TRP A 24 -3.63 9.32 -6.02
N THR A 25 -4.70 10.11 -6.15
CA THR A 25 -5.59 10.15 -7.31
C THR A 25 -5.81 11.60 -7.71
N ARG A 26 -6.35 11.81 -8.92
CA ARG A 26 -6.70 13.15 -9.43
C ARG A 26 -7.79 13.84 -8.60
N THR A 27 -8.60 13.08 -7.86
CA THR A 27 -9.60 13.57 -6.90
C THR A 27 -9.05 13.68 -5.46
N GLY A 28 -7.86 13.12 -5.18
CA GLY A 28 -7.21 13.06 -3.87
C GLY A 28 -6.12 14.12 -3.65
N CYS A 29 -4.89 13.71 -3.27
CA CYS A 29 -3.72 14.62 -3.25
C CYS A 29 -2.59 14.05 -4.11
N GLN A 30 -2.08 14.89 -5.02
CA GLN A 30 -0.86 14.62 -5.80
C GLN A 30 0.21 15.69 -5.54
N CYS A 31 0.11 16.33 -4.38
CA CYS A 31 0.98 17.38 -3.89
C CYS A 31 2.42 16.90 -3.58
N ALA A 32 2.60 15.59 -3.41
CA ALA A 32 3.89 14.96 -3.11
C ALA A 32 3.99 13.62 -3.87
N PRO A 33 5.16 12.96 -3.84
CA PRO A 33 5.32 11.62 -4.38
C PRO A 33 4.30 10.63 -3.81
N VAL A 34 4.11 9.55 -4.56
CA VAL A 34 3.24 8.45 -4.17
C VAL A 34 3.89 7.61 -3.07
N ALA A 35 3.12 7.27 -2.03
CA ALA A 35 3.50 6.36 -0.96
C ALA A 35 2.55 5.16 -0.92
N ARG A 36 3.03 4.03 -0.36
CA ARG A 36 2.20 2.84 -0.17
C ARG A 36 1.15 3.12 0.89
N CYS A 37 -0.09 2.74 0.62
CA CYS A 37 -1.13 2.79 1.64
C CYS A 37 -0.95 1.64 2.63
N GLU A 38 -1.29 1.87 3.89
CA GLU A 38 -1.34 0.83 4.93
C GLU A 38 -2.28 -0.34 4.55
N CYS A 39 -3.29 -0.06 3.72
CA CYS A 39 -4.20 -1.03 3.11
C CYS A 39 -3.48 -2.10 2.26
N GLN A 40 -2.29 -1.76 1.78
CA GLN A 40 -1.39 -2.64 1.06
C GLN A 40 -0.62 -3.46 2.09
N VAL A 41 -1.32 -4.33 2.82
CA VAL A 41 -0.70 -5.28 3.74
C VAL A 41 0.24 -6.13 2.89
N ALA A 42 1.53 -5.89 3.10
CA ALA A 42 2.58 -6.55 2.36
C ALA A 42 2.42 -8.06 2.58
N LEU A 43 2.33 -8.82 1.50
CA LEU A 43 2.67 -10.25 1.52
C LEU A 43 4.20 -10.41 1.77
N ALA A 44 4.76 -9.68 2.73
CA ALA A 44 6.17 -9.74 3.10
C ALA A 44 6.44 -10.74 4.24
N LYS A 45 5.46 -11.59 4.57
CA LYS A 45 5.66 -12.73 5.48
C LYS A 45 4.96 -13.99 4.99
N THR A 46 5.24 -14.43 3.77
CA THR A 46 5.17 -15.87 3.47
C THR A 46 6.25 -16.28 2.46
N THR A 47 7.50 -16.00 2.80
CA THR A 47 8.54 -17.02 2.57
C THR A 47 8.81 -17.62 3.94
N ARG A 48 7.95 -18.56 4.37
CA ARG A 48 8.34 -19.52 5.38
C ARG A 48 9.47 -20.34 4.75
N LEU A 49 10.54 -20.48 5.52
CA LEU A 49 11.69 -21.37 5.35
C LEU A 49 11.47 -22.52 4.34
N VAL A 50 12.39 -22.67 3.39
CA VAL A 50 12.96 -23.99 3.13
C VAL A 50 14.37 -23.95 3.70
N ALA A 51 14.57 -24.67 4.80
CA ALA A 51 15.89 -25.10 5.20
C ALA A 51 16.33 -26.12 4.14
N THR A 52 17.46 -25.88 3.48
CA THR A 52 18.21 -26.95 2.80
C THR A 52 19.60 -26.96 3.41
N GLU A 53 19.68 -27.88 4.35
CA GLU A 53 20.82 -28.66 4.84
C GLU A 53 21.97 -28.76 3.81
N ALA A 54 23.20 -28.50 4.27
CA ALA A 54 24.44 -28.77 3.57
C ALA A 54 25.33 -29.66 4.43
#